data_AF-A0A0F8WIN0-F1
#
_entry.id   AF-A0A0F8WIN0-F1
#
_cell.length_a   1.000
_cell.length_b   1.000
_cell.length_c   1.000
_cell.angle_alpha   90.00
_cell.angle_beta   90.00
_cell.angle_gamma   90.00
#
_symmetry.space_group_name_H-M   'P 1'
#
loop_
_entity.id
_entity.type
_entity.pdbx_description
1 polymer ?
#
loop_
_entity_poly.entity_id
_entity_poly.type
_entity_poly.pdbx_seq_one_letter_code
_entity_poly.pdbx_strand_id
1 'polypeptide(L)'
;MGIFMSDKIWTKSLMELLNHGIEHLDRGNNFDLRIAMISIDNAVELAMKTYFAKNKRVLSIARKDFKTTGMVPFPKLLDTFTNFAPDKISKEELDKIEYFHIIRNNLYHEGNGFTV
;
A
#
# COMPACT_ATOMS: atom_id res chain seq x y z
N MET A 1 0.79 -27.01 -9.01
CA MET A 1 0.74 -26.66 -7.58
C MET A 1 0.05 -25.30 -7.46
N GLY A 2 -1.29 -25.28 -7.43
CA GLY A 2 -2.06 -24.04 -7.45
C GLY A 2 -2.20 -23.48 -6.03
N ILE A 3 -1.69 -22.27 -5.79
CA ILE A 3 -1.88 -21.58 -4.52
C ILE A 3 -3.37 -21.24 -4.41
N PHE A 4 -4.02 -21.70 -3.34
CA PHE A 4 -5.40 -21.39 -2.97
C PHE A 4 -5.65 -19.88 -2.96
N MET A 5 -6.26 -19.34 -4.01
CA MET A 5 -6.62 -17.92 -4.13
C MET A 5 -8.13 -17.64 -4.00
N SER A 6 -8.93 -18.53 -3.40
CA SER A 6 -10.41 -18.43 -3.49
C SER A 6 -11.16 -17.83 -2.29
N ASP A 7 -10.64 -17.79 -1.05
CA ASP A 7 -11.56 -17.67 0.10
C ASP A 7 -11.67 -16.28 0.74
N LYS A 8 -10.99 -15.27 0.20
CA LYS A 8 -10.99 -13.91 0.77
C LYS A 8 -11.31 -12.88 -0.29
N ILE A 9 -12.60 -12.70 -0.57
CA ILE A 9 -13.11 -11.75 -1.60
C ILE A 9 -12.48 -10.35 -1.44
N TRP A 10 -12.24 -9.90 -0.20
CA TRP A 10 -11.62 -8.60 0.08
C TRP A 10 -10.15 -8.48 -0.32
N THR A 11 -9.44 -9.56 -0.63
CA THR A 11 -8.05 -9.52 -1.11
C THR A 11 -7.96 -9.53 -2.63
N LYS A 12 -9.06 -9.76 -3.36
CA LYS A 12 -9.01 -9.92 -4.82
C LYS A 12 -8.43 -8.69 -5.52
N SER A 13 -8.97 -7.50 -5.22
CA SER A 13 -8.49 -6.23 -5.83
C SER A 13 -7.06 -5.89 -5.42
N LEU A 14 -6.66 -6.24 -4.20
CA LEU A 14 -5.28 -6.10 -3.74
C LEU A 14 -4.33 -6.97 -4.56
N MET A 15 -4.66 -8.24 -4.70
CA MET A 15 -3.84 -9.20 -5.44
C MET A 15 -3.79 -8.87 -6.92
N GLU A 16 -4.89 -8.42 -7.51
CA GLU A 16 -4.94 -7.96 -8.90
C GLU A 16 -3.96 -6.81 -9.14
N LEU A 17 -3.98 -5.80 -8.27
CA LEU A 17 -3.10 -4.64 -8.37
C LEU A 17 -1.62 -5.01 -8.15
N LEU A 18 -1.35 -5.88 -7.18
CA LEU A 18 -0.01 -6.38 -6.91
C LEU A 18 0.54 -7.21 -8.07
N ASN A 19 -0.27 -8.14 -8.61
CA ASN A 19 0.12 -8.96 -9.75
C ASN A 19 0.39 -8.09 -10.98
N HIS A 20 -0.44 -7.07 -11.23
CA HIS A 20 -0.22 -6.14 -12.32
C HIS A 20 1.12 -5.38 -12.16
N GLY A 21 1.44 -4.95 -10.93
CA GLY A 21 2.73 -4.34 -10.63
C GLY A 21 3.91 -5.27 -10.89
N ILE A 22 3.79 -6.55 -10.53
CA ILE A 22 4.81 -7.57 -10.79
C ILE A 22 4.98 -7.84 -12.30
N GLU A 23 3.88 -7.95 -13.05
CA GLU A 23 3.93 -8.14 -14.50
C GLU A 23 4.66 -7.00 -15.22
N HIS A 24 4.47 -5.77 -14.75
CA HIS A 24 5.23 -4.61 -15.23
C HIS A 24 6.69 -4.66 -14.79
N LEU A 25 6.96 -5.03 -13.54
CA LEU A 25 8.34 -5.19 -13.05
C LEU A 25 9.15 -6.17 -13.90
N ASP A 26 8.53 -7.28 -14.31
CA ASP A 26 9.15 -8.32 -15.15
C ASP A 26 9.52 -7.82 -16.56
N ARG A 27 8.81 -6.82 -17.09
CA ARG A 27 9.12 -6.22 -18.41
C ARG A 27 10.31 -5.26 -18.34
N GLY A 28 10.52 -4.62 -17.19
CA GLY A 28 11.75 -3.95 -16.83
C GLY A 28 12.15 -2.70 -17.62
N ASN A 29 11.38 -2.23 -18.60
CA ASN A 29 11.68 -0.95 -19.25
C ASN A 29 11.23 0.23 -18.37
N ASN A 30 11.76 1.43 -18.65
CA ASN A 30 11.57 2.60 -17.79
C ASN A 30 10.09 3.02 -17.62
N PHE A 31 9.23 2.71 -18.59
CA PHE A 31 7.79 2.94 -18.45
C PHE A 31 7.20 1.89 -17.50
N ASP A 32 7.46 0.61 -17.76
CA ASP A 32 6.96 -0.49 -16.96
C ASP A 32 7.46 -0.43 -15.51
N LEU A 33 8.71 -0.05 -15.24
CA LEU A 33 9.23 0.15 -13.88
C LEU A 33 8.46 1.23 -13.10
N ARG A 34 8.04 2.31 -13.76
CA ARG A 34 7.20 3.35 -13.11
C ARG A 34 5.81 2.80 -12.79
N ILE A 35 5.21 2.08 -13.74
CA ILE A 35 3.90 1.47 -13.52
C ILE A 35 3.99 0.44 -12.39
N ALA A 36 5.02 -0.40 -12.38
CA ALA A 36 5.29 -1.34 -11.30
C ALA A 36 5.37 -0.66 -9.94
N MET A 37 6.15 0.42 -9.83
CA MET A 37 6.30 1.18 -8.60
C MET A 37 4.96 1.75 -8.11
N ILE A 38 4.17 2.34 -9.01
CA ILE A 38 2.84 2.90 -8.69
C ILE A 38 1.88 1.80 -8.24
N SER A 39 1.81 0.70 -8.99
CA SER A 39 0.90 -0.41 -8.70
C SER A 39 1.24 -1.09 -7.38
N ILE A 40 2.53 -1.35 -7.10
CA ILE A 40 2.97 -1.97 -5.86
C ILE A 40 2.69 -1.05 -4.66
N ASP A 41 3.02 0.24 -4.76
CA ASP A 41 2.76 1.22 -3.69
C ASP A 41 1.26 1.34 -3.38
N ASN A 42 0.41 1.44 -4.41
CA ASN A 42 -1.04 1.46 -4.25
C ASN A 42 -1.57 0.15 -3.64
N ALA A 43 -0.97 -1.00 -3.96
CA ALA A 43 -1.31 -2.28 -3.35
C ALA A 43 -0.96 -2.28 -1.85
N VAL A 44 0.22 -1.78 -1.47
CA VAL A 44 0.59 -1.62 -0.05
C VAL A 44 -0.41 -0.73 0.68
N GLU A 45 -0.76 0.43 0.12
CA GLU A 45 -1.77 1.34 0.70
C GLU A 45 -3.13 0.63 0.89
N LEU A 46 -3.59 -0.11 -0.13
CA LEU A 46 -4.84 -0.85 -0.06
C LEU A 46 -4.80 -1.98 0.98
N ALA A 47 -3.68 -2.69 1.10
CA ALA A 47 -3.48 -3.73 2.11
C ALA A 47 -3.59 -3.15 3.52
N MET A 48 -2.91 -2.02 3.76
CA MET A 48 -2.92 -1.29 5.01
C MET A 48 -4.33 -0.81 5.39
N LYS A 49 -5.06 -0.20 4.44
CA LYS A 49 -6.47 0.19 4.65
C LYS A 49 -7.37 -1.00 4.94
N THR A 50 -7.18 -2.10 4.22
CA THR A 50 -7.95 -3.33 4.40
C THR A 50 -7.71 -3.95 5.78
N TYR A 51 -6.46 -3.95 6.26
CA TYR A 51 -6.12 -4.44 7.60
C TYR A 51 -6.92 -3.70 8.68
N PHE A 52 -6.94 -2.36 8.67
CA PHE A 52 -7.73 -1.60 9.64
C PHE A 52 -9.23 -1.81 9.46
N ALA A 53 -9.73 -1.85 8.22
CA ALA A 53 -11.14 -2.07 7.95
C ALA A 53 -11.66 -3.37 8.58
N LYS A 54 -10.84 -4.42 8.53
CA LYS A 54 -11.16 -5.72 9.12
C LYS A 54 -10.98 -5.76 10.63
N ASN A 55 -9.96 -5.09 11.16
CA ASN A 55 -9.57 -5.22 12.56
C ASN A 55 -10.03 -4.07 13.47
N LYS A 56 -10.74 -3.06 12.96
CA LYS A 56 -11.14 -1.84 13.72
C LYS A 56 -11.77 -2.09 15.09
N ARG A 57 -12.55 -3.16 15.26
CA ARG A 57 -13.17 -3.50 16.55
C ARG A 57 -12.17 -4.08 17.54
N VAL A 58 -11.27 -4.95 17.06
CA VAL A 58 -10.21 -5.58 17.86
C VAL A 58 -9.17 -4.55 18.28
N LEU A 59 -8.88 -3.59 17.40
CA LEU A 59 -7.94 -2.50 17.66
C LEU A 59 -8.57 -1.33 18.43
N SER A 60 -9.83 -1.44 18.85
CA SER A 60 -10.57 -0.40 19.57
C SER A 60 -10.54 0.99 18.90
N ILE A 61 -10.42 1.04 17.58
CA ILE A 61 -10.37 2.29 16.81
C ILE A 61 -11.78 2.90 16.80
N ALA A 62 -11.93 4.12 17.32
CA ALA A 62 -13.23 4.77 17.34
C ALA A 62 -13.71 5.05 15.90
N ARG A 63 -15.04 4.99 15.68
CA ARG A 63 -15.62 5.23 14.34
C ARG A 63 -15.20 6.59 13.74
N LYS A 64 -15.00 7.61 14.57
CA LYS A 64 -14.54 8.94 14.15
C LYS A 64 -13.13 8.90 13.54
N ASP A 65 -12.25 8.08 14.10
CA ASP A 65 -10.87 7.91 13.66
C ASP A 65 -10.80 6.98 12.43
N PHE A 66 -11.79 6.09 12.27
CA PHE A 66 -11.91 5.22 11.10
C PHE A 66 -12.55 5.88 9.87
N LYS A 67 -13.51 6.81 10.04
CA LYS A 67 -14.01 7.62 8.90
C LYS A 67 -12.87 8.39 8.24
N THR A 68 -11.81 8.69 8.98
CA THR A 68 -10.58 9.20 8.40
C THR A 68 -9.79 8.12 7.65
N THR A 69 -9.63 6.87 8.12
CA THR A 69 -8.69 5.88 7.50
C THR A 69 -9.01 5.43 6.08
N GLY A 70 -10.27 5.52 5.63
CA GLY A 70 -10.63 5.23 4.23
C GLY A 70 -10.24 6.34 3.24
N MET A 71 -10.00 7.55 3.75
CA MET A 71 -9.68 8.77 2.99
C MET A 71 -8.48 9.51 3.57
N VAL A 72 -7.68 8.87 4.43
CA VAL A 72 -6.52 9.53 5.03
C VAL A 72 -5.39 9.63 4.01
N PRO A 73 -4.64 10.73 4.02
CA PRO A 73 -3.33 10.78 3.40
C PRO A 73 -2.45 9.63 3.91
N PHE A 74 -1.59 9.11 3.05
CA PHE A 74 -0.71 7.98 3.35
C PHE A 74 0.12 8.14 4.64
N PRO A 75 0.71 9.30 4.98
CA PRO A 75 1.44 9.46 6.24
C PRO A 75 0.58 9.16 7.48
N LYS A 76 -0.68 9.60 7.47
CA LYS A 76 -1.60 9.34 8.59
C LYS A 76 -2.02 7.87 8.67
N LEU A 77 -1.93 7.11 7.57
CA LEU A 77 -2.08 5.66 7.59
C LEU A 77 -0.93 5.00 8.35
N LEU A 78 0.31 5.48 8.16
CA LEU A 78 1.50 4.99 8.87
C LEU A 78 1.42 5.32 10.37
N ASP A 79 1.01 6.54 10.72
CA ASP A 79 0.75 6.94 12.11
C ASP A 79 -0.27 6.01 12.79
N THR A 80 -1.30 5.59 12.04
CA THR A 80 -2.31 4.68 12.55
C THR A 80 -1.71 3.30 12.87
N PHE A 81 -0.74 2.82 12.07
CA PHE A 81 -0.01 1.58 12.38
C PHE A 81 0.83 1.73 13.64
N THR A 82 1.58 2.81 13.75
CA THR A 82 2.39 3.10 14.95
C THR A 82 1.55 3.13 16.23
N ASN A 83 0.33 3.68 16.16
CA ASN A 83 -0.53 3.87 17.33
C ASN A 83 -1.37 2.64 17.69
N PHE A 84 -1.88 1.91 16.70
CA PHE A 84 -2.87 0.84 16.92
C PHE A 84 -2.37 -0.56 16.59
N ALA A 85 -1.27 -0.71 15.86
CA ALA A 85 -0.73 -2.01 15.46
C ALA A 85 0.82 -2.04 15.47
N PRO A 86 1.48 -1.57 16.55
CA PRO A 86 2.95 -1.47 16.60
C PRO A 86 3.66 -2.83 16.54
N ASP A 87 2.96 -3.93 16.80
CA ASP A 87 3.46 -5.30 16.73
C ASP A 87 3.40 -5.90 15.32
N LYS A 88 2.75 -5.23 14.36
CA LYS A 88 2.55 -5.75 12.99
C LYS A 88 3.63 -5.35 12.01
N ILE A 89 4.20 -4.18 12.18
CA ILE A 89 5.21 -3.62 11.30
C ILE A 89 6.12 -2.72 12.14
N SER A 90 7.44 -2.87 11.96
CA SER A 90 8.40 -2.05 12.70
C SER A 90 8.36 -0.61 12.20
N LYS A 91 8.78 0.33 13.06
CA LYS A 91 8.91 1.74 12.66
C LYS A 91 9.88 1.91 11.49
N GLU A 92 10.98 1.16 11.48
CA GLU A 92 11.95 1.18 10.38
C GLU A 92 11.31 0.75 9.05
N GLU A 93 10.43 -0.25 9.07
CA GLU A 93 9.74 -0.68 7.85
C GLU A 93 8.69 0.34 7.40
N LEU A 94 8.01 1.02 8.35
CA LEU A 94 7.13 2.14 8.04
C LEU A 94 7.90 3.32 7.40
N ASP A 95 9.10 3.64 7.91
CA ASP A 95 9.96 4.69 7.34
C ASP A 95 10.37 4.36 5.89
N LYS A 96 10.70 3.09 5.61
CA LYS A 96 11.01 2.63 4.25
C LYS A 96 9.81 2.75 3.31
N ILE A 97 8.63 2.33 3.78
CA ILE A 97 7.39 2.44 3.04
C ILE A 97 7.09 3.91 2.72
N GLU A 98 7.24 4.81 3.69
CA GLU A 98 7.06 6.26 3.48
C GLU A 98 8.05 6.81 2.44
N TYR A 99 9.32 6.45 2.56
CA TYR A 99 10.35 6.86 1.63
C TYR A 99 10.02 6.48 0.18
N PHE A 100 9.64 5.22 -0.06
CA PHE A 100 9.24 4.77 -1.40
C PHE A 100 7.96 5.45 -1.90
N HIS A 101 6.99 5.68 -1.02
CA HIS A 101 5.78 6.41 -1.36
C HIS A 101 6.07 7.85 -1.81
N ILE A 102 6.99 8.55 -1.13
CA ILE A 102 7.44 9.89 -1.52
C ILE A 102 8.11 9.88 -2.89
N ILE A 103 9.04 8.94 -3.14
CA ILE A 103 9.67 8.81 -4.45
C ILE A 103 8.61 8.61 -5.54
N ARG A 104 7.63 7.72 -5.31
CA ARG A 104 6.54 7.47 -6.26
C ARG A 104 5.76 8.74 -6.55
N ASN A 105 5.39 9.50 -5.51
CA ASN A 105 4.63 10.73 -5.67
C ASN A 105 5.41 11.79 -6.44
N ASN A 106 6.71 11.92 -6.20
CA ASN A 106 7.57 12.85 -6.93
C ASN A 106 7.70 12.45 -8.41
N LEU A 107 7.86 11.15 -8.71
CA LEU A 107 7.88 10.65 -10.08
C LEU A 107 6.58 10.96 -10.85
N TYR A 108 5.45 11.02 -10.16
CA TYR A 108 4.15 11.35 -10.74
C TYR A 108 3.94 12.85 -10.93
N HIS A 109 4.38 13.67 -9.98
CA HIS A 109 4.15 15.12 -9.97
C HIS A 109 5.19 15.92 -10.72
N GLU A 110 6.43 15.43 -10.85
CA GLU A 110 7.49 16.22 -11.45
C GLU A 110 7.52 16.18 -12.98
N GLY A 111 6.97 15.17 -13.66
CA GLY A 111 7.00 15.12 -15.14
C GLY A 111 8.40 15.23 -15.77
N ASN A 112 9.48 15.16 -14.96
CA ASN A 112 10.81 15.64 -15.32
C ASN A 112 11.72 14.59 -15.96
N GLY A 113 11.16 13.51 -16.51
CA GLY A 113 11.97 12.59 -17.31
C GLY A 113 13.12 11.91 -16.55
N PHE A 114 13.02 11.73 -15.23
CA PHE A 114 13.92 10.80 -14.52
C PHE A 114 13.65 9.39 -15.04
N THR A 115 14.43 8.94 -16.02
CA THR A 115 14.59 7.53 -16.34
C THR A 115 15.25 6.86 -15.15
N VAL A 116 14.50 5.99 -14.47
CA VAL A 116 15.11 4.85 -13.77
C VAL A 116 15.69 3.93 -14.84
#